data_AF-A0A496MSF8-F1
#
_entry.id   AF-A0A496MSF8-F1
#
_cell.length_a   1.000
_cell.length_b   1.000
_cell.length_c   1.000
_cell.angle_alpha   90.00
_cell.angle_beta   90.00
_cell.angle_gamma   90.00
#
_symmetry.space_group_name_H-M   'P 1'
#
loop_
_entity.id
_entity.type
_entity.pdbx_description
1 polymer ?
#
loop_
_entity_poly.entity_id
_entity_poly.type
_entity_poly.pdbx_seq_one_letter_code
_entity_poly.pdbx_strand_id
1 'polypeptide(L)'
;MSIENQHSRDRETALWLRDQIYKLIEEQTIPTTIEALWDLVTALLPLIHTARKAFYQSAAQTMTKDMHARGMEIDVAPMRTYQPNAAWKMLLRALGWNPKKDPIPGDIESYSKDAQRALLEKVAAFPANPADPAVLAQVSRRVAAGAVRHARAAGRDVVVDTAAQGRVRVVSAQKRPQVTVEDNTGSDGQPKVIVEHTSDDRKAGDGNRDSREKTSKAESDSTKPGGKVLGWARVLTGAESCAFCAMLASRGPVYSEDTVVTTGKPREVRPRQVHYRNPGATGGHTYVSGSRREGEKYHDHCDCIAVLVVKGVP
;
A
#
# COMPACT_ATOMS: atom_id res chain seq x y z
N MET A 1 -8.15 -2.32 -18.00
CA MET A 1 -8.21 -3.73 -17.53
C MET A 1 -9.05 -3.67 -16.26
N SER A 2 -10.12 -4.46 -16.13
CA SER A 2 -11.03 -4.27 -14.99
C SER A 2 -10.41 -4.79 -13.69
N ILE A 3 -10.82 -4.21 -12.56
CA ILE A 3 -10.42 -4.63 -11.20
C ILE A 3 -10.75 -6.12 -10.98
N GLU A 4 -11.84 -6.62 -11.56
CA GLU A 4 -12.18 -8.05 -11.48
C GLU A 4 -11.12 -8.96 -12.12
N ASN A 5 -10.47 -8.51 -13.20
CA ASN A 5 -9.44 -9.29 -13.89
C ASN A 5 -8.14 -9.36 -13.07
N GLN A 6 -7.77 -8.26 -12.39
CA GLN A 6 -6.67 -8.28 -11.43
C GLN A 6 -6.94 -9.25 -10.28
N HIS A 7 -8.14 -9.19 -9.68
CA HIS A 7 -8.51 -10.09 -8.60
C HIS A 7 -8.51 -11.56 -9.02
N SER A 8 -8.91 -11.88 -10.26
CA SER A 8 -8.83 -13.24 -10.79
C SER A 8 -7.39 -13.73 -10.87
N ARG A 9 -6.50 -12.95 -11.49
CA ARG A 9 -5.06 -13.30 -11.64
C ARG A 9 -4.37 -13.47 -10.29
N ASP A 10 -4.67 -12.57 -9.34
CA ASP A 10 -4.13 -12.61 -7.99
C ASP A 10 -4.65 -13.83 -7.21
N ARG A 11 -5.89 -14.25 -7.48
CA ARG A 11 -6.49 -15.47 -6.91
C ARG A 11 -5.85 -16.72 -7.51
N GLU A 12 -5.69 -16.78 -8.82
CA GLU A 12 -5.01 -17.88 -9.53
C GLU A 12 -3.58 -18.06 -9.03
N THR A 13 -2.82 -16.97 -8.91
CA THR A 13 -1.45 -16.98 -8.37
C THR A 13 -1.41 -17.52 -6.93
N ALA A 14 -2.36 -17.11 -6.08
CA ALA A 14 -2.46 -17.60 -4.71
C ALA A 14 -2.82 -19.09 -4.64
N LEU A 15 -3.71 -19.56 -5.50
CA LEU A 15 -4.11 -20.97 -5.58
C LEU A 15 -2.97 -21.84 -6.10
N TRP A 16 -2.27 -21.39 -7.13
CA TRP A 16 -1.06 -22.05 -7.64
C TRP A 16 -0.01 -22.20 -6.54
N LEU A 17 0.35 -21.12 -5.84
CA LEU A 17 1.36 -21.18 -4.78
C LEU A 17 0.95 -22.13 -3.66
N ARG A 18 -0.33 -22.13 -3.27
CA ARG A 18 -0.84 -23.06 -2.26
C ARG A 18 -0.70 -24.51 -2.69
N ASP A 19 -1.07 -24.83 -3.93
CA ASP A 19 -0.98 -26.17 -4.50
C ASP A 19 0.47 -26.68 -4.54
N GLN A 20 1.41 -25.83 -4.99
CA GLN A 20 2.83 -26.17 -5.00
C GLN A 20 3.39 -26.42 -3.61
N ILE A 21 2.97 -25.64 -2.60
CA ILE A 21 3.41 -25.83 -1.22
C ILE A 21 2.84 -27.12 -0.62
N TYR A 22 1.60 -27.48 -0.96
CA TYR A 22 1.02 -28.73 -0.48
C TYR A 22 1.79 -29.94 -1.04
N LYS A 23 2.07 -29.95 -2.35
CA LYS A 23 2.90 -30.97 -3.00
C LYS A 23 4.29 -31.06 -2.36
N LEU A 24 4.94 -29.92 -2.16
CA LEU A 24 6.27 -29.85 -1.56
C LEU A 24 6.31 -30.46 -0.15
N ILE A 25 5.32 -30.15 0.70
CA ILE A 25 5.29 -30.66 2.08
C ILE A 25 4.88 -32.15 2.11
N GLU A 26 4.05 -32.60 1.18
CA GLU A 26 3.72 -34.02 1.02
C GLU A 26 4.96 -34.85 0.62
N GLU A 27 5.81 -34.30 -0.25
CA GLU A 27 7.06 -34.94 -0.70
C GLU A 27 8.18 -34.92 0.34
N GLN A 28 8.39 -33.78 1.02
CA GLN A 28 9.53 -33.59 1.94
C GLN A 28 9.20 -33.83 3.42
N THR A 29 7.91 -34.00 3.76
CA THR A 29 7.38 -34.08 5.13
C THR A 29 7.68 -32.83 5.99
N ILE A 30 7.16 -32.78 7.21
CA ILE A 30 7.43 -31.65 8.13
C ILE A 30 8.86 -31.78 8.67
N PRO A 31 9.67 -30.71 8.66
CA PRO A 31 11.02 -30.76 9.18
C PRO A 31 11.02 -31.14 10.67
N THR A 32 11.93 -32.04 11.03
CA THR A 32 12.20 -32.47 12.42
C THR A 32 13.57 -32.03 12.93
N THR A 33 14.41 -31.50 12.04
CA THR A 33 15.74 -30.98 12.35
C THR A 33 15.93 -29.59 11.78
N ILE A 34 16.99 -28.92 12.23
CA ILE A 34 17.38 -27.59 11.74
C ILE A 34 17.79 -27.65 10.28
N GLU A 35 18.50 -28.70 9.88
CA GLU A 35 18.95 -28.93 8.52
C GLU A 35 17.74 -29.10 7.59
N ALA A 36 16.79 -29.96 7.97
CA ALA A 36 15.55 -30.16 7.22
C ALA A 36 14.70 -28.88 7.14
N LEU A 37 14.73 -28.03 8.18
CA LEU A 37 14.07 -26.73 8.17
C LEU A 37 14.68 -25.81 7.09
N TRP A 38 16.01 -25.77 6.98
CA TRP A 38 16.71 -24.98 5.96
C TRP A 38 16.51 -25.53 4.54
N ASP A 39 16.49 -26.85 4.37
CA ASP A 39 16.18 -27.49 3.10
C ASP A 39 14.78 -27.08 2.61
N LEU A 40 13.79 -27.13 3.51
CA LEU A 40 12.43 -26.71 3.18
C LEU A 40 12.35 -25.20 2.88
N VAL A 41 13.09 -24.35 3.60
CA VAL A 41 13.19 -22.91 3.28
C VAL A 41 13.75 -22.71 1.87
N THR A 42 14.82 -23.43 1.54
CA THR A 42 15.49 -23.35 0.24
C THR A 42 14.55 -23.77 -0.89
N ALA A 43 13.74 -24.82 -0.68
CA ALA A 43 12.74 -25.28 -1.62
C ALA A 43 11.54 -24.31 -1.75
N LEU A 44 11.14 -23.64 -0.67
CA LEU A 44 10.05 -22.66 -0.67
C LEU A 44 10.41 -21.35 -1.39
N LEU A 45 11.67 -20.92 -1.33
CA LEU A 45 12.13 -19.65 -1.90
C LEU A 45 11.76 -19.46 -3.38
N PRO A 46 12.10 -20.36 -4.32
CA PRO A 46 11.77 -20.17 -5.74
C PRO A 46 10.27 -20.08 -5.99
N LEU A 47 9.45 -20.84 -5.25
CA LEU A 47 8.00 -20.78 -5.33
C LEU A 47 7.47 -19.41 -4.89
N ILE A 48 7.95 -18.91 -3.74
CA ILE A 48 7.57 -17.59 -3.22
C ILE A 48 8.03 -16.48 -4.17
N HIS A 49 9.26 -16.54 -4.68
CA HIS A 49 9.78 -15.56 -5.63
C HIS A 49 8.96 -15.50 -6.92
N THR A 50 8.58 -16.65 -7.46
CA THR A 50 7.71 -16.74 -8.64
C THR A 50 6.36 -16.07 -8.40
N ALA A 51 5.71 -16.39 -7.29
CA ALA A 51 4.44 -15.75 -6.92
C ALA A 51 4.59 -14.25 -6.64
N ARG A 52 5.66 -13.83 -5.96
CA ARG A 52 5.98 -12.40 -5.72
C ARG A 52 6.08 -11.63 -7.03
N LYS A 53 6.80 -12.17 -8.01
CA LYS A 53 6.94 -11.56 -9.34
C LYS A 53 5.59 -11.42 -10.03
N ALA A 54 4.72 -12.42 -9.95
CA ALA A 54 3.37 -12.36 -10.51
C ALA A 54 2.51 -11.28 -9.84
N PHE A 55 2.47 -11.21 -8.50
CA PHE A 55 1.73 -10.17 -7.76
C PHE A 55 2.29 -8.76 -8.04
N TYR A 56 3.61 -8.62 -8.10
CA TYR A 56 4.27 -7.37 -8.48
C TYR A 56 3.83 -6.92 -9.87
N GLN A 57 3.90 -7.81 -10.87
CA GLN A 57 3.54 -7.48 -12.26
C GLN A 57 2.06 -7.14 -12.39
N SER A 58 1.18 -7.88 -11.70
CA SER A 58 -0.25 -7.63 -11.65
C SER A 58 -0.55 -6.21 -11.14
N ALA A 59 0.02 -5.83 -10.00
CA ALA A 59 -0.14 -4.51 -9.40
C ALA A 59 0.47 -3.38 -10.26
N ALA A 60 1.69 -3.58 -10.77
CA ALA A 60 2.35 -2.62 -11.65
C ALA A 60 1.53 -2.37 -12.92
N GLN A 61 1.04 -3.42 -13.58
CA GLN A 61 0.23 -3.30 -14.80
C GLN A 61 -1.10 -2.59 -14.55
N THR A 62 -1.79 -2.87 -13.45
CA THR A 62 -3.02 -2.14 -13.10
C THR A 62 -2.70 -0.66 -12.91
N MET A 63 -1.72 -0.35 -12.08
CA MET A 63 -1.36 1.04 -11.76
C MET A 63 -0.95 1.83 -13.01
N THR A 64 -0.11 1.27 -13.88
CA THR A 64 0.30 1.92 -15.13
C THR A 64 -0.89 2.13 -16.06
N LYS A 65 -1.80 1.16 -16.18
CA LYS A 65 -3.00 1.31 -17.02
C LYS A 65 -3.95 2.37 -16.49
N ASP A 66 -4.14 2.43 -15.17
CA ASP A 66 -5.01 3.42 -14.53
C ASP A 66 -4.47 4.84 -14.68
N MET A 67 -3.14 5.01 -14.59
CA MET A 67 -2.48 6.29 -14.83
C MET A 67 -2.54 6.69 -16.30
N HIS A 68 -2.30 5.75 -17.21
CA HIS A 68 -2.37 6.01 -18.65
C HIS A 68 -3.79 6.39 -19.08
N ALA A 69 -4.83 5.76 -18.51
CA ALA A 69 -6.22 6.13 -18.74
C ALA A 69 -6.53 7.59 -18.32
N ARG A 70 -5.68 8.19 -17.48
CA ARG A 70 -5.75 9.58 -17.03
C ARG A 70 -4.75 10.49 -17.77
N GLY A 71 -4.12 10.01 -18.85
CA GLY A 71 -3.12 10.76 -19.61
C GLY A 71 -1.80 10.94 -18.87
N MET A 72 -1.48 10.05 -17.93
CA MET A 72 -0.26 10.12 -17.13
C MET A 72 0.57 8.85 -17.29
N GLU A 73 1.89 9.02 -17.30
CA GLU A 73 2.88 7.97 -17.20
C GLU A 73 3.55 8.00 -15.83
N ILE A 74 3.91 6.83 -15.33
CA ILE A 74 4.59 6.67 -14.05
C ILE A 74 5.85 5.82 -14.22
N ASP A 75 6.89 6.17 -13.47
CA ASP A 75 8.07 5.32 -13.28
C ASP A 75 7.76 4.30 -12.17
N VAL A 76 7.62 3.02 -12.52
CA VAL A 76 7.24 1.97 -11.57
C VAL A 76 8.45 1.58 -10.73
N ALA A 77 8.32 1.65 -9.41
CA ALA A 77 9.38 1.29 -8.48
C ALA A 77 9.81 -0.19 -8.63
N PRO A 78 11.10 -0.51 -8.47
CA PRO A 78 11.59 -1.87 -8.57
C PRO A 78 11.03 -2.78 -7.47
N MET A 79 10.87 -4.07 -7.76
CA MET A 79 10.43 -5.05 -6.77
C MET A 79 11.45 -5.20 -5.64
N ARG A 80 11.00 -5.04 -4.38
CA ARG A 80 11.84 -5.30 -3.19
C ARG A 80 12.33 -6.75 -3.14
N THR A 81 13.60 -6.93 -2.78
CA THR A 81 14.23 -8.23 -2.54
C THR A 81 13.51 -8.98 -1.42
N TYR A 82 13.33 -10.28 -1.61
CA TYR A 82 12.78 -11.17 -0.58
C TYR A 82 13.91 -11.97 0.05
N GLN A 83 14.01 -11.87 1.38
CA GLN A 83 15.13 -12.46 2.11
C GLN A 83 14.81 -13.88 2.61
N PRO A 84 15.78 -14.82 2.58
CA PRO A 84 15.64 -16.16 3.17
C PRO A 84 15.17 -16.14 4.63
N ASN A 85 15.68 -15.21 5.43
CA ASN A 85 15.26 -15.00 6.82
C ASN A 85 13.73 -14.82 6.99
N ALA A 86 13.06 -14.19 6.01
CA ALA A 86 11.60 -14.01 6.06
C ALA A 86 10.85 -15.33 5.86
N ALA A 87 11.31 -16.20 4.94
CA ALA A 87 10.75 -17.53 4.72
C ALA A 87 10.99 -18.44 5.93
N TRP A 88 12.20 -18.37 6.49
CA TRP A 88 12.57 -19.11 7.69
C TRP A 88 11.72 -18.72 8.92
N LYS A 89 11.59 -17.42 9.24
CA LYS A 89 10.72 -16.93 10.33
C LYS A 89 9.26 -17.31 10.11
N MET A 90 8.79 -17.32 8.87
CA MET A 90 7.44 -17.76 8.51
C MET A 90 7.24 -19.26 8.80
N LEU A 91 8.21 -20.10 8.44
CA LEU A 91 8.15 -21.54 8.67
C LEU A 91 8.15 -21.87 10.16
N LEU A 92 9.01 -21.23 10.96
CA LEU A 92 9.00 -21.37 12.42
C LEU A 92 7.64 -21.02 13.03
N ARG A 93 7.01 -19.93 12.57
CA ARG A 93 5.65 -19.56 13.03
C ARG A 93 4.62 -20.61 12.64
N ALA A 94 4.77 -21.26 11.48
CA ALA A 94 3.88 -22.34 11.07
C ALA A 94 4.00 -23.56 11.99
N LEU A 95 5.24 -23.87 12.40
CA LEU A 95 5.57 -24.93 13.37
C LEU A 95 5.14 -24.61 14.81
N GLY A 96 4.86 -23.33 15.12
CA GLY A 96 4.30 -22.93 16.40
C GLY A 96 5.16 -21.96 17.21
N TRP A 97 6.28 -21.47 16.65
CA TRP A 97 7.07 -20.42 17.29
C TRP A 97 6.23 -19.16 17.53
N ASN A 98 6.29 -18.65 18.76
CA ASN A 98 5.71 -17.38 19.14
C ASN A 98 6.80 -16.32 19.37
N PRO A 99 6.97 -15.33 18.46
CA PRO A 99 8.00 -14.30 18.58
C PRO A 99 7.84 -13.38 19.79
N LYS A 100 6.66 -13.34 20.42
CA LYS A 100 6.43 -12.56 21.64
C LYS A 100 6.94 -13.27 22.89
N LYS A 101 6.91 -14.60 22.89
CA LYS A 101 7.38 -15.43 24.00
C LYS A 101 8.88 -15.62 23.90
N ASP A 102 9.36 -15.89 22.69
CA ASP A 102 10.76 -16.20 22.40
C ASP A 102 11.26 -15.31 21.25
N PRO A 103 11.54 -14.02 21.52
CA PRO A 103 11.98 -13.10 20.48
C PRO A 103 13.36 -13.48 19.95
N ILE A 104 13.52 -13.34 18.63
CA ILE A 104 14.81 -13.50 17.93
C ILE A 104 15.25 -12.10 17.48
N PRO A 105 16.26 -11.50 18.11
CA PRO A 105 16.77 -10.20 17.70
C PRO A 105 17.43 -10.30 16.31
N GLY A 106 17.26 -9.29 15.47
CA GLY A 106 18.00 -9.19 14.20
C GLY A 106 17.77 -10.33 13.18
N ASP A 107 18.76 -10.50 12.31
CA ASP A 107 18.79 -11.51 11.25
C ASP A 107 19.53 -12.75 11.72
N ILE A 108 18.99 -13.95 11.47
CA ILE A 108 19.65 -15.17 11.94
C ILE A 108 21.06 -15.33 11.33
N GLU A 109 21.22 -14.86 10.10
CA GLU A 109 22.49 -14.89 9.36
C GLU A 109 23.60 -14.07 10.02
N SER A 110 23.27 -13.11 10.90
CA SER A 110 24.27 -12.33 11.63
C SER A 110 24.85 -13.04 12.86
N TYR A 111 24.27 -14.18 13.26
CA TYR A 111 24.75 -14.95 14.41
C TYR A 111 25.80 -15.99 13.98
N SER A 112 26.68 -16.38 14.92
CA SER A 112 27.56 -17.55 14.71
C SER A 112 26.74 -18.82 14.55
N LYS A 113 27.26 -19.83 13.84
CA LYS A 113 26.55 -21.11 13.63
C LYS A 113 26.09 -21.76 14.95
N ASP A 114 26.91 -21.68 16.00
CA ASP A 114 26.58 -22.21 17.32
C ASP A 114 25.43 -21.42 17.98
N ALA A 115 25.44 -20.09 17.89
CA ALA A 115 24.37 -19.24 18.40
C ALA A 115 23.07 -19.43 17.60
N GLN A 116 23.15 -19.60 16.28
CA GLN A 116 22.01 -19.96 15.44
C GLN A 116 21.40 -21.27 15.91
N ARG A 117 22.23 -22.30 16.13
CA ARG A 117 21.79 -23.62 16.58
C ARG A 117 21.14 -23.57 17.95
N ALA A 118 21.75 -22.91 18.93
CA ALA A 118 21.19 -22.79 20.29
C ALA A 118 19.84 -22.04 20.29
N LEU A 119 19.73 -20.98 19.49
CA LEU A 119 18.49 -20.23 19.32
C LEU A 119 17.40 -21.09 18.66
N LEU A 120 17.79 -21.86 17.64
CA LEU A 120 16.90 -22.77 16.92
C LEU A 120 16.39 -23.90 17.81
N GLU A 121 17.26 -24.55 18.58
CA GLU A 121 16.86 -25.61 19.52
C GLU A 121 15.87 -25.08 20.57
N LYS A 122 15.98 -23.81 20.97
CA LYS A 122 15.04 -23.17 21.90
C LYS A 122 13.67 -22.90 21.26
N VAL A 123 13.64 -22.56 19.97
CA VAL A 123 12.47 -21.98 19.31
C VAL A 123 11.72 -22.98 18.44
N ALA A 124 12.40 -23.94 17.85
CA ALA A 124 11.83 -24.90 16.92
C ALA A 124 10.93 -25.90 17.68
N ALA A 125 9.62 -25.70 17.58
CA ALA A 125 8.62 -26.63 18.09
C ALA A 125 8.35 -27.75 17.06
N PHE A 126 9.34 -28.63 16.85
CA PHE A 126 9.18 -29.76 15.94
C PHE A 126 8.12 -30.74 16.46
N PRO A 127 7.19 -31.20 15.60
CA PRO A 127 6.16 -32.14 16.03
C PRO A 127 6.77 -33.52 16.32
N ALA A 128 6.30 -34.18 17.38
CA ALA A 128 6.74 -35.52 17.75
C ALA A 128 6.38 -36.58 16.70
N ASN A 129 5.28 -36.39 15.98
CA ASN A 129 4.87 -37.23 14.85
C ASN A 129 4.66 -36.38 13.59
N PRO A 130 5.69 -36.15 12.77
CA PRO A 130 5.59 -35.36 11.54
C PRO A 130 4.74 -36.03 10.45
N ALA A 131 4.50 -37.34 10.56
CA ALA A 131 3.69 -38.12 9.62
C ALA A 131 2.20 -38.13 9.98
N ASP A 132 1.80 -37.56 11.13
CA ASP A 132 0.39 -37.44 11.50
C ASP A 132 -0.36 -36.59 10.44
N PRO A 133 -1.38 -37.15 9.75
CA PRO A 133 -2.15 -36.44 8.74
C PRO A 133 -2.76 -35.12 9.25
N ALA A 134 -3.14 -35.04 10.52
CA ALA A 134 -3.70 -33.83 11.11
C ALA A 134 -2.64 -32.73 11.24
N VAL A 135 -1.44 -33.09 11.69
CA VAL A 135 -0.29 -32.18 11.83
C VAL A 135 0.18 -31.71 10.46
N LEU A 136 0.33 -32.62 9.49
CA LEU A 136 0.64 -32.32 8.09
C LEU A 136 -0.33 -31.30 7.52
N ALA A 137 -1.62 -31.59 7.59
CA ALA A 137 -2.64 -30.69 7.05
C ALA A 137 -2.63 -29.32 7.74
N GLN A 138 -2.39 -29.26 9.05
CA GLN A 138 -2.30 -28.01 9.80
C GLN A 138 -1.07 -27.17 9.40
N VAL A 139 0.11 -27.78 9.37
CA VAL A 139 1.37 -27.10 9.03
C VAL A 139 1.32 -26.63 7.58
N SER A 140 0.89 -27.49 6.64
CA SER A 140 0.74 -27.13 5.23
C SER A 140 -0.16 -25.92 5.03
N ARG A 141 -1.33 -25.88 5.70
CA ARG A 141 -2.22 -24.70 5.65
C ARG A 141 -1.54 -23.42 6.15
N ARG A 142 -0.78 -23.51 7.24
CA ARG A 142 -0.09 -22.36 7.84
C ARG A 142 1.05 -21.85 6.96
N VAL A 143 1.88 -22.76 6.44
CA VAL A 143 2.99 -22.43 5.52
C VAL A 143 2.43 -21.79 4.26
N ALA A 144 1.43 -22.41 3.63
CA ALA A 144 0.81 -21.85 2.42
C ALA A 144 0.19 -20.47 2.65
N ALA A 145 -0.53 -20.29 3.76
CA ALA A 145 -1.11 -18.98 4.10
C ALA A 145 -0.03 -17.91 4.36
N GLY A 146 1.06 -18.27 5.04
CA GLY A 146 2.22 -17.40 5.24
C GLY A 146 2.87 -16.98 3.93
N ALA A 147 3.15 -17.97 3.08
CA ALA A 147 3.81 -17.77 1.79
C ALA A 147 2.97 -16.89 0.87
N VAL A 148 1.65 -17.11 0.78
CA VAL A 148 0.74 -16.25 0.00
C VAL A 148 0.73 -14.81 0.53
N ARG A 149 0.76 -14.60 1.86
CA ARG A 149 0.84 -13.24 2.43
C ARG A 149 2.15 -12.54 2.06
N HIS A 150 3.27 -13.25 2.11
CA HIS A 150 4.59 -12.75 1.72
C HIS A 150 4.68 -12.52 0.21
N ALA A 151 4.04 -13.36 -0.60
CA ALA A 151 3.96 -13.21 -2.04
C ALA A 151 3.18 -11.94 -2.43
N ARG A 152 1.98 -11.76 -1.86
CA ARG A 152 1.15 -10.57 -2.06
C ARG A 152 1.79 -9.27 -1.57
N ALA A 153 2.75 -9.35 -0.63
CA ALA A 153 3.45 -8.17 -0.17
C ALA A 153 4.15 -7.44 -1.32
N ALA A 154 4.73 -8.16 -2.28
CA ALA A 154 5.39 -7.54 -3.43
C ALA A 154 4.46 -6.62 -4.25
N GLY A 155 3.20 -7.01 -4.44
CA GLY A 155 2.20 -6.19 -5.12
C GLY A 155 1.76 -4.96 -4.33
N ARG A 156 1.76 -5.03 -2.99
CA ARG A 156 1.50 -3.86 -2.13
C ARG A 156 2.71 -2.93 -2.08
N ASP A 157 3.90 -3.50 -1.94
CA ASP A 157 5.16 -2.78 -1.83
C ASP A 157 5.39 -1.92 -3.08
N VAL A 158 5.16 -2.46 -4.29
CA VAL A 158 5.34 -1.66 -5.53
C VAL A 158 4.39 -0.48 -5.62
N VAL A 159 3.15 -0.60 -5.16
CA VAL A 159 2.19 0.51 -5.17
C VAL A 159 2.65 1.60 -4.20
N VAL A 160 3.05 1.21 -2.99
CA VAL A 160 3.55 2.14 -1.97
C VAL A 160 4.84 2.81 -2.41
N ASP A 161 5.80 2.05 -2.93
CA ASP A 161 7.11 2.56 -3.34
C ASP A 161 7.01 3.46 -4.57
N THR A 162 6.16 3.10 -5.54
CA THR A 162 5.92 3.94 -6.73
C THR A 162 5.25 5.25 -6.35
N ALA A 163 4.26 5.21 -5.44
CA ALA A 163 3.63 6.41 -4.94
C ALA A 163 4.63 7.30 -4.18
N ALA A 164 5.48 6.72 -3.34
CA ALA A 164 6.51 7.45 -2.58
C ALA A 164 7.57 8.10 -3.49
N GLN A 165 7.89 7.50 -4.63
CA GLN A 165 8.81 8.09 -5.61
C GLN A 165 8.23 9.33 -6.30
N GLY A 166 6.90 9.42 -6.48
CA GLY A 166 6.23 10.60 -7.03
C GLY A 166 6.60 10.96 -8.48
N ARG A 167 7.25 10.05 -9.22
CA ARG A 167 7.72 10.28 -10.59
C ARG A 167 6.60 10.08 -11.60
N VAL A 168 5.81 11.13 -11.82
CA VAL A 168 4.69 11.16 -12.76
C VAL A 168 5.00 12.14 -13.90
N ARG A 169 4.71 11.74 -15.13
CA ARG A 169 4.77 12.61 -16.31
C ARG A 169 3.39 12.69 -16.94
N VAL A 170 2.92 13.90 -17.25
CA VAL A 170 1.73 14.04 -18.10
C VAL A 170 2.19 13.68 -19.51
N VAL A 171 1.56 12.67 -20.11
CA VAL A 171 1.75 12.40 -21.53
C VAL A 171 1.16 13.61 -22.21
N SER A 172 2.02 14.48 -22.75
CA SER A 172 1.58 15.67 -23.44
C SER A 172 0.48 15.24 -24.40
N ALA A 173 -0.72 15.81 -24.19
CA ALA A 173 -1.81 15.66 -25.13
C ALA A 173 -1.19 15.82 -26.52
N GLN A 174 -1.44 14.88 -27.44
CA GLN A 174 -1.29 15.18 -28.86
C GLN A 174 -1.85 16.59 -29.03
N LYS A 175 -0.96 17.56 -29.33
CA LYS A 175 -1.29 18.98 -29.33
C LYS A 175 -2.60 19.11 -30.07
N ARG A 176 -3.69 19.47 -29.39
CA ARG A 176 -4.92 19.82 -30.12
C ARG A 176 -4.51 21.00 -30.99
N PRO A 177 -4.56 20.88 -32.34
CA PRO A 177 -4.30 22.04 -33.17
C PRO A 177 -5.27 23.13 -32.74
N GLN A 178 -4.75 24.30 -32.38
CA GLN A 178 -5.60 25.47 -32.31
C GLN A 178 -5.98 25.82 -33.73
N VAL A 179 -7.25 25.57 -34.05
CA VAL A 179 -7.85 25.96 -35.31
C VAL A 179 -8.52 27.29 -35.08
N THR A 180 -7.93 28.36 -35.61
CA THR A 180 -8.57 29.67 -35.66
C THR A 180 -9.21 29.79 -37.04
N VAL A 181 -10.54 29.98 -37.06
CA VAL A 181 -11.29 30.31 -38.27
C VAL A 181 -11.47 31.82 -38.27
N GLU A 182 -10.92 32.50 -39.27
CA GLU A 182 -11.19 33.93 -39.46
C GLU A 182 -12.56 34.13 -40.13
N ASP A 183 -13.35 35.09 -39.68
CA ASP A 183 -14.70 35.42 -40.19
C ASP A 183 -14.71 36.02 -41.61
N ASN A 184 -13.55 36.17 -42.26
CA ASN A 184 -13.44 36.72 -43.60
C ASN A 184 -13.37 35.58 -44.63
N THR A 185 -14.42 35.45 -45.45
CA THR A 185 -14.43 34.64 -46.66
C THR A 185 -13.32 35.07 -47.60
N GLY A 186 -12.44 34.13 -47.98
CA GLY A 186 -11.52 34.33 -49.09
C GLY A 186 -12.27 34.55 -50.41
N SER A 187 -11.53 34.98 -51.45
CA SER A 187 -12.07 35.24 -52.81
C SER A 187 -12.76 34.04 -53.46
N ASP A 188 -12.68 32.88 -52.82
CA ASP A 188 -13.05 31.55 -53.27
C ASP A 188 -14.30 31.02 -52.51
N GLY A 189 -14.84 31.80 -51.57
CA GLY A 189 -16.04 31.46 -50.81
C GLY A 189 -15.86 30.43 -49.68
N GLN A 190 -14.63 29.99 -49.38
CA GLN A 190 -14.33 29.09 -48.26
C GLN A 190 -13.65 29.84 -47.08
N PRO A 191 -13.95 29.46 -45.82
CA PRO A 191 -13.30 30.03 -44.65
C PRO A 191 -11.82 29.62 -44.58
N LYS A 192 -10.95 30.58 -44.26
CA LYS A 192 -9.50 30.37 -44.18
C LYS A 192 -9.14 29.73 -42.84
N VAL A 193 -8.59 28.51 -42.89
CA VAL A 193 -8.20 27.73 -41.71
C VAL A 193 -6.69 27.81 -41.56
N ILE A 194 -6.20 28.44 -40.48
CA ILE A 194 -4.77 28.47 -40.16
C ILE A 194 -4.52 27.44 -39.05
N VAL A 195 -3.55 26.56 -39.26
CA VAL A 195 -3.10 25.56 -38.27
C VAL A 195 -1.68 25.91 -37.86
N GLU A 196 -1.51 26.49 -36.67
CA GLU A 196 -0.19 26.80 -36.13
C GLU A 196 0.33 25.68 -35.22
N HIS A 197 1.62 25.35 -35.36
CA HIS A 197 2.33 24.38 -34.53
C HIS A 197 3.43 25.10 -33.74
N THR A 198 3.15 25.57 -32.52
CA THR A 198 4.16 26.22 -31.69
C THR A 198 5.05 25.17 -31.02
N SER A 199 6.35 25.14 -31.34
CA SER A 199 7.37 24.40 -30.59
C SER A 199 7.79 25.22 -29.37
N ASP A 200 7.65 24.65 -28.17
CA ASP A 200 8.10 25.31 -26.94
C ASP A 200 9.49 24.76 -26.57
N ASP A 201 10.54 25.43 -27.06
CA ASP A 201 11.92 25.22 -26.66
C ASP A 201 12.14 25.75 -25.25
N ARG A 202 11.88 24.92 -24.23
CA ARG A 202 12.34 25.22 -22.86
C ARG A 202 13.68 24.56 -22.61
N LYS A 203 14.70 25.34 -22.95
CA LYS A 203 16.11 25.18 -22.63
C LYS A 203 16.30 25.04 -21.11
N ALA A 204 16.97 23.97 -20.69
CA ALA A 204 17.51 23.83 -19.36
C ALA A 204 18.59 24.91 -19.12
N GLY A 205 18.48 25.63 -18.01
CA GLY A 205 19.45 26.62 -17.56
C GLY A 205 19.62 26.52 -16.05
N ASP A 206 20.77 25.97 -15.66
CA ASP A 206 21.32 25.87 -14.30
C ASP A 206 21.88 27.23 -13.84
N GLY A 207 21.95 27.46 -12.51
CA GLY A 207 22.89 28.42 -11.92
C GLY A 207 22.36 29.64 -11.15
N ASN A 208 22.41 29.50 -9.82
CA ASN A 208 22.98 30.46 -8.84
C ASN A 208 22.18 31.70 -8.34
N ARG A 209 21.68 31.58 -7.09
CA ARG A 209 22.03 32.36 -5.88
C ARG A 209 22.21 33.88 -6.02
N ASP A 210 21.33 34.68 -5.40
CA ASP A 210 21.74 35.60 -4.32
C ASP A 210 20.56 36.21 -3.53
N SER A 211 20.93 36.81 -2.42
CA SER A 211 20.21 37.10 -1.18
C SER A 211 19.69 38.54 -1.13
N ARG A 212 18.47 38.82 -0.65
CA ARG A 212 18.16 40.07 0.09
C ARG A 212 16.83 40.08 0.87
N GLU A 213 16.99 39.98 2.19
CA GLU A 213 16.47 40.85 3.26
C GLU A 213 15.05 41.48 3.22
N LYS A 214 14.26 41.07 4.22
CA LYS A 214 13.19 41.73 5.01
C LYS A 214 12.61 43.08 4.53
N THR A 215 11.28 43.14 4.55
CA THR A 215 10.52 44.20 5.27
C THR A 215 9.09 43.73 5.59
N SER A 216 8.50 44.40 6.57
CA SER A 216 7.44 43.96 7.48
C SER A 216 6.09 44.65 7.26
N LYS A 217 5.03 44.01 7.80
CA LYS A 217 3.76 44.57 8.34
C LYS A 217 2.68 45.09 7.37
N ALA A 218 1.50 44.45 7.46
CA ALA A 218 0.18 45.01 7.83
C ALA A 218 -0.90 44.03 7.32
N GLU A 219 -1.51 43.21 8.16
CA GLU A 219 -2.78 43.43 8.89
C GLU A 219 -4.04 43.42 8.00
N SER A 220 -4.89 42.43 8.30
CA SER A 220 -6.33 42.29 8.08
C SER A 220 -6.97 42.92 6.83
N ASP A 221 -7.44 42.05 5.93
CA ASP A 221 -8.75 42.29 5.33
C ASP A 221 -9.55 40.98 5.20
N SER A 222 -10.66 40.96 5.92
CA SER A 222 -11.64 39.90 5.96
C SER A 222 -12.50 39.96 4.70
N THR A 223 -12.08 39.26 3.64
CA THR A 223 -12.95 39.02 2.49
C THR A 223 -13.09 37.52 2.28
N LYS A 224 -14.22 36.96 2.70
CA LYS A 224 -14.61 35.56 2.45
C LYS A 224 -14.61 35.30 0.94
N PRO A 225 -13.76 34.42 0.38
CA PRO A 225 -13.94 33.96 -0.99
C PRO A 225 -15.08 32.94 -0.98
N GLY A 226 -16.20 33.32 -1.60
CA GLY A 226 -17.39 32.48 -1.80
C GLY A 226 -17.12 31.35 -2.80
N GLY A 227 -16.19 30.44 -2.48
CA GLY A 227 -15.98 29.23 -3.24
C GLY A 227 -17.12 28.23 -3.03
N LYS A 228 -17.38 27.39 -4.04
CA LYS A 228 -18.44 26.37 -3.94
C LYS A 228 -17.96 25.26 -3.01
N VAL A 229 -18.62 25.09 -1.87
CA VAL A 229 -18.36 23.96 -0.95
C VAL A 229 -18.55 22.63 -1.71
N LEU A 230 -17.50 21.81 -1.75
CA LEU A 230 -17.51 20.50 -2.42
C LEU A 230 -17.94 19.38 -1.47
N GLY A 231 -17.62 19.51 -0.18
CA GLY A 231 -17.89 18.51 0.85
C GLY A 231 -16.75 18.45 1.87
N TRP A 232 -16.83 17.52 2.80
CA TRP A 232 -15.77 17.30 3.78
C TRP A 232 -14.85 16.16 3.35
N ALA A 233 -13.55 16.33 3.62
CA ALA A 233 -12.52 15.33 3.36
C ALA A 233 -11.73 15.03 4.63
N ARG A 234 -11.10 13.83 4.64
CA ARG A 234 -9.95 13.57 5.51
C ARG A 234 -8.69 13.86 4.70
N VAL A 235 -7.69 14.49 5.30
CA VAL A 235 -6.41 14.80 4.64
C VAL A 235 -5.27 14.35 5.55
N LEU A 236 -4.22 13.78 4.95
CA LEU A 236 -3.00 13.42 5.66
C LEU A 236 -2.09 14.65 5.72
N THR A 237 -1.57 14.97 6.89
CA THR A 237 -0.69 16.14 7.09
C THR A 237 0.79 15.85 6.78
N GLY A 238 1.12 14.59 6.50
CA GLY A 238 2.47 14.16 6.15
C GLY A 238 3.27 13.56 7.32
N ALA A 239 2.64 13.34 8.48
CA ALA A 239 3.19 12.55 9.58
C ALA A 239 2.69 11.09 9.49
N GLU A 240 2.99 10.24 10.49
CA GLU A 240 2.59 8.83 10.44
C GLU A 240 1.05 8.65 10.37
N SER A 241 0.58 7.91 9.37
CA SER A 241 -0.84 7.58 9.17
C SER A 241 -1.06 6.08 9.18
N CYS A 242 -2.12 5.60 9.84
CA CYS A 242 -2.53 4.20 9.71
C CYS A 242 -3.24 3.95 8.36
N ALA A 243 -3.29 2.68 7.94
CA ALA A 243 -3.93 2.28 6.68
C ALA A 243 -5.41 2.69 6.57
N PHE A 244 -6.13 2.76 7.70
CA PHE A 244 -7.52 3.20 7.73
C PHE A 244 -7.65 4.71 7.43
N CYS A 245 -6.81 5.54 8.05
CA CYS A 245 -6.72 6.98 7.77
C CYS A 245 -6.33 7.24 6.30
N ALA A 246 -5.34 6.51 5.78
CA ALA A 246 -4.93 6.64 4.38
C ALA A 246 -6.07 6.28 3.41
N MET A 247 -6.84 5.23 3.73
CA MET A 247 -8.02 4.85 2.97
C MET A 247 -9.15 5.90 3.08
N LEU A 248 -9.37 6.54 4.23
CA LEU A 248 -10.37 7.60 4.33
C LEU A 248 -9.95 8.85 3.54
N ALA A 249 -8.67 9.21 3.58
CA ALA A 249 -8.13 10.37 2.90
C ALA A 249 -8.16 10.23 1.37
N SER A 250 -7.96 9.02 0.84
CA SER A 250 -7.98 8.77 -0.61
C SER A 250 -9.34 8.97 -1.28
N ARG A 251 -10.44 9.07 -0.49
CA ARG A 251 -11.80 9.28 -1.03
C ARG A 251 -12.12 10.74 -1.37
N GLY A 252 -11.33 11.71 -0.90
CA GLY A 252 -11.58 13.13 -1.17
C GLY A 252 -12.83 13.68 -0.46
N PRO A 253 -13.44 14.77 -0.97
CA PRO A 253 -14.51 15.52 -0.30
C PRO A 253 -15.90 14.88 -0.45
N VAL A 254 -16.04 13.63 0.00
CA VAL A 254 -17.28 12.83 -0.14
C VAL A 254 -18.07 12.71 1.15
N TYR A 255 -17.56 13.25 2.26
CA TYR A 255 -18.20 13.14 3.56
C TYR A 255 -19.06 14.37 3.84
N SER A 256 -20.05 14.16 4.70
CA SER A 256 -20.75 15.22 5.41
C SER A 256 -19.99 15.59 6.70
N GLU A 257 -20.28 16.75 7.28
CA GLU A 257 -19.65 17.21 8.51
C GLU A 257 -19.78 16.19 9.64
N ASP A 258 -21.00 15.67 9.85
CA ASP A 258 -21.29 14.68 10.89
C ASP A 258 -20.54 13.36 10.67
N THR A 259 -20.40 12.89 9.44
CA THR A 259 -19.72 11.63 9.15
C THR A 259 -18.20 11.77 9.16
N VAL A 260 -17.68 12.94 8.81
CA VAL A 260 -16.23 13.17 8.80
C VAL A 260 -15.71 13.37 10.22
N VAL A 261 -16.43 14.08 11.10
CA VAL A 261 -15.93 14.45 12.44
C VAL A 261 -16.29 13.45 13.54
N THR A 262 -17.27 12.56 13.33
CA THR A 262 -17.74 11.65 14.40
C THR A 262 -17.05 10.30 14.35
N THR A 263 -16.42 9.89 15.46
CA THR A 263 -15.85 8.55 15.65
C THR A 263 -16.92 7.60 16.20
N GLY A 264 -17.90 7.27 15.35
CA GLY A 264 -19.02 6.38 15.69
C GLY A 264 -20.10 7.08 16.50
N LYS A 265 -21.36 6.95 16.08
CA LYS A 265 -22.50 7.41 16.90
C LYS A 265 -22.50 6.63 18.23
N PRO A 266 -22.77 7.26 19.38
CA PRO A 266 -23.18 6.49 20.55
C PRO A 266 -24.48 5.79 20.18
N ARG A 267 -24.40 4.50 19.82
CA ARG A 267 -25.60 3.66 19.75
C ARG A 267 -26.14 3.62 21.17
N GLU A 268 -27.39 4.04 21.34
CA GLU A 268 -28.15 3.79 22.57
C GLU A 268 -27.93 2.34 22.98
N VAL A 269 -27.31 2.19 24.15
CA VAL A 269 -26.88 0.91 24.70
C VAL A 269 -28.14 0.15 25.11
N ARG A 270 -28.63 -0.73 24.24
CA ARG A 270 -29.44 -1.87 24.72
C ARG A 270 -28.48 -2.84 25.41
N PRO A 271 -28.72 -3.23 26.68
CA PRO A 271 -27.78 -4.04 27.44
C PRO A 271 -27.82 -5.48 26.91
N ARG A 272 -27.05 -5.75 25.87
CA ARG A 272 -26.51 -7.09 25.60
C ARG A 272 -25.01 -6.96 25.50
N GLN A 273 -24.41 -7.10 26.68
CA GLN A 273 -23.00 -7.04 26.96
C GLN A 273 -22.29 -8.22 26.26
N VAL A 274 -21.83 -8.03 25.02
CA VAL A 274 -20.71 -8.82 24.48
C VAL A 274 -19.95 -7.99 23.44
N HIS A 275 -19.04 -7.13 23.90
CA HIS A 275 -17.90 -6.79 23.06
C HIS A 275 -17.04 -8.06 22.97
N TYR A 276 -17.08 -8.77 21.84
CA TYR A 276 -16.11 -9.83 21.57
C TYR A 276 -14.74 -9.19 21.31
N ARG A 277 -14.06 -8.78 22.38
CA ARG A 277 -12.64 -8.44 22.32
C ARG A 277 -11.88 -9.76 22.32
N ASN A 278 -11.28 -10.10 21.18
CA ASN A 278 -10.39 -11.25 21.08
C ASN A 278 -9.20 -11.03 22.05
N PRO A 279 -9.01 -11.87 23.08
CA PRO A 279 -7.99 -11.65 24.11
C PRO A 279 -6.54 -11.74 23.58
N GLY A 280 -6.34 -12.22 22.34
CA GLY A 280 -5.05 -12.21 21.64
C GLY A 280 -4.71 -10.93 20.86
N ALA A 281 -5.60 -9.92 20.82
CA ALA A 281 -5.38 -8.68 20.08
C ALA A 281 -4.55 -7.66 20.89
N THR A 282 -3.24 -7.58 20.63
CA THR A 282 -2.35 -6.57 21.25
C THR A 282 -2.25 -5.26 20.46
N GLY A 283 -3.16 -5.02 19.51
CA GLY A 283 -3.20 -3.81 18.70
C GLY A 283 -4.64 -3.38 18.49
N GLY A 284 -5.22 -2.76 19.52
CA GLY A 284 -6.47 -2.03 19.39
C GLY A 284 -6.16 -0.55 19.32
N HIS A 285 -6.52 0.11 18.22
CA HIS A 285 -6.58 1.56 18.16
C HIS A 285 -7.65 1.98 19.17
N THR A 286 -7.33 2.80 20.16
CA THR A 286 -8.34 3.42 21.01
C THR A 286 -9.17 4.36 20.14
N TYR A 287 -10.44 4.02 19.94
CA TYR A 287 -11.42 4.98 19.47
C TYR A 287 -11.75 5.87 20.67
N VAL A 288 -11.23 7.08 20.70
CA VAL A 288 -11.88 8.11 21.53
C VAL A 288 -13.24 8.34 20.89
N SER A 289 -14.29 7.79 21.49
CA SER A 289 -15.67 7.92 21.01
C SER A 289 -16.19 9.33 21.27
N GLY A 290 -16.65 10.03 20.22
CA GLY A 290 -17.23 11.36 20.35
C GLY A 290 -17.26 12.15 19.03
N SER A 291 -17.90 13.31 19.05
CA SER A 291 -17.81 14.30 17.96
C SER A 291 -16.49 15.06 18.09
N ARG A 292 -15.62 14.96 17.09
CA ARG A 292 -14.39 15.78 17.00
C ARG A 292 -14.68 17.12 16.32
N ARG A 293 -13.75 18.06 16.39
CA ARG A 293 -13.82 19.34 15.65
C ARG A 293 -13.05 19.26 14.32
N GLU A 294 -13.33 20.21 13.42
CA GLU A 294 -12.51 20.43 12.22
C GLU A 294 -11.02 20.58 12.61
N GLY A 295 -10.12 19.96 11.83
CA GLY A 295 -8.68 19.95 12.11
C GLY A 295 -8.22 18.90 13.13
N GLU A 296 -9.12 18.16 13.79
CA GLU A 296 -8.72 17.13 14.74
C GLU A 296 -8.41 15.77 14.10
N LYS A 297 -7.37 15.13 14.64
CA LYS A 297 -6.91 13.79 14.26
C LYS A 297 -8.00 12.74 14.48
N TYR A 298 -8.08 11.71 13.64
CA TYR A 298 -9.06 10.62 13.84
C TYR A 298 -8.65 9.61 14.93
N HIS A 299 -7.35 9.32 15.03
CA HIS A 299 -6.76 8.44 16.05
C HIS A 299 -5.54 9.12 16.68
N ASP A 300 -5.20 8.71 17.91
CA ASP A 300 -4.17 9.35 18.73
C ASP A 300 -2.76 9.26 18.11
N HIS A 301 -2.50 8.21 17.32
CA HIS A 301 -1.24 7.98 16.60
C HIS A 301 -1.41 8.09 15.07
N CYS A 302 -2.35 8.90 14.61
CA CYS A 302 -2.51 9.19 13.19
C CYS A 302 -2.56 10.69 12.95
N ASP A 303 -2.17 11.09 11.75
CA ASP A 303 -2.08 12.49 11.36
C ASP A 303 -3.24 12.95 10.45
N CYS A 304 -4.28 12.14 10.30
CA CYS A 304 -5.39 12.44 9.40
C CYS A 304 -6.42 13.37 10.04
N ILE A 305 -6.61 14.55 9.44
CA ILE A 305 -7.52 15.61 9.93
C ILE A 305 -8.75 15.76 9.05
N ALA A 306 -9.86 16.20 9.62
CA ALA A 306 -11.07 16.55 8.86
C ALA A 306 -10.97 18.01 8.39
N VAL A 307 -11.27 18.28 7.13
CA VAL A 307 -11.25 19.63 6.53
C VAL A 307 -12.46 19.84 5.64
N LEU A 308 -13.01 21.05 5.64
CA LEU A 308 -13.98 21.48 4.64
C LEU A 308 -13.26 21.80 3.33
N VAL A 309 -13.69 21.18 2.23
CA VAL A 309 -13.10 21.42 0.91
C VAL A 309 -13.99 22.36 0.12
N VAL A 310 -13.42 23.47 -0.31
CA VAL A 310 -14.11 24.52 -1.07
C VAL A 310 -13.41 24.71 -2.41
N LYS A 311 -14.17 24.67 -3.52
CA LYS A 311 -13.63 24.87 -4.86
C LYS A 311 -13.19 26.33 -5.04
N GLY A 312 -11.93 26.56 -5.39
CA GLY A 312 -11.39 27.87 -5.76
C GLY A 312 -10.57 28.57 -4.68
N VAL A 313 -10.26 27.90 -3.56
CA VAL A 313 -9.29 28.36 -2.57
C VAL A 313 -8.20 27.28 -2.45
N PRO A 314 -6.90 27.61 -2.61
CA PRO A 314 -5.81 26.67 -2.44
C PRO A 314 -5.65 26.19 -0.99
#